data_AF-A0A1V6DCQ0-F1
#
_entry.id   AF-A0A1V6DCQ0-F1
#
_cell.length_a   1.000
_cell.length_b   1.000
_cell.length_c   1.000
_cell.angle_alpha   90.00
_cell.angle_beta   90.00
_cell.angle_gamma   90.00
#
_symmetry.space_group_name_H-M   'P 1'
#
loop_
_entity.id
_entity.type
_entity.pdbx_description
1 polymer ?
#
loop_
_entity_poly.entity_id
_entity_poly.type
_entity_poly.pdbx_seq_one_letter_code
_entity_poly.pdbx_strand_id
1 'polypeptide(L)'
;MDMKTWRWFLPALVVCTQLGGCPYEEYRIELRDRQGELERTLTYVEHGRPAATQPASGQPAAQRLAKLYAEKLAPAKGEGIRYVFRGTFKQDMPDDVGNHGTYAHYPTRLGWVSAYAERFRGSDDPAARMQQAHKNLDRLVDLIAQWLGKELAGKPEIDKLQRFVREDLRRDLQNLRLYAWLLGNRDRFIVAGAAAAGGEGDAPPGQDDKSPLTPGPTLSRDQAQDLVASTAFSLAAQYLVERKYVLASEVPSLVRALKNEDEKAILAMLETVLRRKCRLEDKSTIDALVGLLSNIDRAKASWEALLRTTPEYARLVQERRKEEDRVRREGGQVDAQEVAPSKVADDLLTGAVPPLLDVGNDVLRVVLHVGGELVYSNGEYDAGKMQVAWSGKLGDEEGKTSESAAVLPVVCTAAWAKADEKYQKEHFGRVALTGQNLLEYCLWRQALSAKRAKEWDTFLDKLRPGPALAKAAEEFRFSGPLSPPATQPADDPDVEMARKFLSLLAGD
;
A
#
# COMPACT_ATOMS: atom_id res chain seq x y z
N MET A 1 -27.46 -24.33 -14.35
CA MET A 1 -27.24 -23.81 -12.99
C MET A 1 -26.28 -22.65 -13.10
N ASP A 2 -26.68 -21.46 -12.65
CA ASP A 2 -25.90 -20.22 -12.82
C ASP A 2 -24.85 -20.10 -11.68
N MET A 3 -23.58 -19.90 -12.07
CA MET A 3 -22.36 -19.77 -11.25
C MET A 3 -22.49 -18.80 -10.07
N LYS A 4 -23.48 -17.89 -10.12
CA LYS A 4 -23.78 -16.92 -9.05
C LYS A 4 -24.06 -17.57 -7.69
N THR A 5 -24.48 -18.84 -7.67
CA THR A 5 -24.93 -19.52 -6.45
C THR A 5 -23.80 -20.19 -5.67
N TRP A 6 -22.61 -20.38 -6.25
CA TRP A 6 -21.47 -21.04 -5.56
C TRP A 6 -20.40 -20.07 -5.03
N ARG A 7 -20.56 -18.76 -5.31
CA ARG A 7 -19.71 -17.68 -4.79
C ARG A 7 -19.56 -17.68 -3.25
N TRP A 8 -20.46 -18.35 -2.53
CA TRP A 8 -20.52 -18.42 -1.07
C TRP A 8 -19.54 -19.38 -0.41
N PHE A 9 -19.02 -20.39 -1.13
CA PHE A 9 -18.21 -21.47 -0.52
C PHE A 9 -16.74 -21.48 -0.95
N LEU A 10 -16.36 -20.72 -1.98
CA LEU A 10 -15.00 -20.71 -2.51
C LEU A 10 -14.55 -19.28 -2.85
N PRO A 11 -13.93 -18.55 -1.90
CA PRO A 11 -13.33 -17.24 -2.16
C PRO A 11 -12.18 -17.28 -3.19
N ALA A 12 -11.76 -18.46 -3.65
CA ALA A 12 -10.58 -18.63 -4.50
C ALA A 12 -10.85 -18.62 -6.02
N LEU A 13 -12.09 -18.80 -6.51
CA LEU A 13 -12.33 -19.08 -7.95
C LEU A 13 -13.02 -17.96 -8.75
N VAL A 14 -13.68 -17.00 -8.09
CA VAL A 14 -14.40 -15.90 -8.78
C VAL A 14 -13.45 -14.86 -9.41
N VAL A 15 -12.16 -15.02 -9.15
CA VAL A 15 -11.08 -14.06 -9.36
C VAL A 15 -10.66 -13.93 -10.84
N CYS A 16 -11.03 -14.85 -11.73
CA CYS A 16 -10.52 -14.87 -13.12
C CYS A 16 -11.48 -14.36 -14.22
N THR A 17 -12.71 -13.93 -13.92
CA THR A 17 -13.72 -13.62 -14.98
C THR A 17 -14.15 -12.16 -15.11
N GLN A 18 -13.56 -11.23 -14.35
CA GLN A 18 -13.86 -9.78 -14.47
C GLN A 18 -12.77 -8.99 -15.22
N LEU A 19 -12.36 -9.48 -16.40
CA LEU A 19 -11.32 -8.85 -17.24
C LEU A 19 -11.87 -7.88 -18.31
N GLY A 20 -13.08 -7.34 -18.12
CA GLY A 20 -13.51 -6.14 -18.86
C GLY A 20 -12.79 -4.93 -18.28
N GLY A 21 -12.02 -4.19 -19.09
CA GLY A 21 -11.23 -3.03 -18.66
C GLY A 21 -12.08 -2.00 -17.92
N CYS A 22 -12.15 -2.13 -16.59
CA CYS A 22 -12.93 -1.25 -15.74
C CYS A 22 -12.37 0.18 -15.88
N PRO A 23 -13.25 1.20 -15.89
CA PRO A 23 -12.80 2.57 -15.92
C PRO A 23 -11.90 2.82 -14.71
N TYR A 24 -10.83 3.57 -14.93
CA TYR A 24 -9.85 3.86 -13.88
C TYR A 24 -9.24 5.25 -14.05
N GLU A 25 -8.79 5.80 -12.92
CA GLU A 25 -8.19 7.13 -12.88
C GLU A 25 -6.67 7.00 -12.78
N GLU A 26 -5.93 7.77 -13.57
CA GLU A 26 -4.48 7.87 -13.48
C GLU A 26 -4.08 9.28 -13.04
N TYR A 27 -3.30 9.34 -11.96
CA TYR A 27 -2.74 10.55 -11.39
C TYR A 27 -1.25 10.60 -11.74
N ARG A 28 -0.86 11.56 -12.57
CA ARG A 28 0.55 11.80 -12.91
C ARG A 28 1.02 13.08 -12.22
N ILE A 29 2.03 12.95 -11.38
CA ILE A 29 2.60 14.05 -10.62
C ILE A 29 4.03 14.25 -11.10
N GLU A 30 4.34 15.47 -11.52
CA GLU A 30 5.69 15.90 -11.85
C GLU A 30 6.15 16.92 -10.81
N LEU A 31 7.26 16.64 -10.15
CA LEU A 31 7.86 17.46 -9.11
C LEU A 31 9.20 18.00 -9.62
N ARG A 32 9.41 19.30 -9.50
CA ARG A 32 10.67 19.94 -9.89
C ARG A 32 11.21 20.74 -8.72
N ASP A 33 12.42 20.41 -8.28
CA ASP A 33 13.11 21.17 -7.26
C ASP A 33 13.47 22.57 -7.77
N ARG A 34 13.00 23.60 -7.07
CA ARG A 34 13.26 25.01 -7.33
C ARG A 34 14.08 25.65 -6.19
N GLN A 35 14.90 24.86 -5.49
CA GLN A 35 15.81 25.30 -4.42
C GLN A 35 15.07 26.02 -3.28
N GLY A 36 14.46 25.23 -2.38
CA GLY A 36 13.67 25.74 -1.26
C GLY A 36 12.17 25.78 -1.53
N GLU A 37 11.75 25.44 -2.75
CA GLU A 37 10.37 25.18 -3.12
C GLU A 37 10.32 23.97 -4.06
N LEU A 38 9.22 23.23 -4.02
CA LEU A 38 8.92 22.16 -4.95
C LEU A 38 7.78 22.60 -5.86
N GLU A 39 8.06 22.72 -7.16
CA GLU A 39 7.04 22.94 -8.17
C GLU A 39 6.36 21.60 -8.48
N ARG A 40 5.05 21.52 -8.33
CA ARG A 40 4.24 20.33 -8.58
C ARG A 40 3.29 20.60 -9.74
N THR A 41 3.27 19.68 -10.70
CA THR A 41 2.27 19.62 -11.75
C THR A 41 1.48 18.31 -11.61
N LEU A 42 0.18 18.39 -11.36
CA LEU A 42 -0.73 17.26 -11.31
C LEU A 42 -1.50 17.16 -12.63
N THR A 43 -1.42 16.01 -13.29
CA THR A 43 -2.23 15.65 -14.45
C THR A 43 -3.16 14.49 -14.09
N TYR A 44 -4.46 14.70 -14.27
CA TYR A 44 -5.49 13.70 -14.08
C TYR A 44 -5.95 13.15 -15.43
N VAL A 45 -5.89 11.82 -15.58
CA VAL A 45 -6.27 11.09 -16.79
C VAL A 45 -7.35 10.08 -16.44
N GLU A 46 -8.40 10.03 -17.24
CA GLU A 46 -9.50 9.08 -17.07
C GLU A 46 -9.50 8.07 -18.22
N HIS A 47 -9.47 6.79 -17.87
CA HIS A 47 -9.44 5.67 -18.80
C HIS A 47 -10.77 4.91 -18.79
N GLY A 48 -11.19 4.38 -19.94
CA GLY A 48 -12.32 3.43 -20.02
C GLY A 48 -13.73 4.03 -19.91
N ARG A 49 -13.91 5.35 -19.75
CA ARG A 49 -15.23 5.99 -19.89
C ARG A 49 -15.47 6.49 -21.32
N PRO A 50 -16.62 6.15 -21.95
CA PRO A 50 -16.98 6.73 -23.24
C PRO A 50 -17.13 8.25 -23.15
N ALA A 51 -16.65 8.97 -24.16
CA ALA A 51 -16.73 10.43 -24.24
C ALA A 51 -18.16 11.00 -24.19
N ALA A 52 -19.18 10.18 -24.46
CA ALA A 52 -20.60 10.58 -24.45
C ALA A 52 -21.24 10.61 -23.04
N THR A 53 -20.63 9.94 -22.06
CA THR A 53 -21.07 9.95 -20.64
C THR A 53 -20.30 10.98 -19.81
N GLN A 54 -19.89 12.08 -20.43
CA GLN A 54 -19.24 13.20 -19.76
C GLN A 54 -20.17 13.78 -18.68
N PRO A 55 -19.80 13.73 -17.40
CA PRO A 55 -20.45 14.57 -16.42
C PRO A 55 -20.10 16.04 -16.73
N ALA A 56 -21.08 16.93 -16.59
CA ALA A 56 -20.93 18.35 -16.82
C ALA A 56 -19.72 18.91 -16.04
N SER A 57 -19.05 19.90 -16.62
CA SER A 57 -17.95 20.65 -16.00
C SER A 57 -18.37 21.23 -14.64
N GLY A 58 -18.09 20.49 -13.56
CA GLY A 58 -18.56 20.82 -12.22
C GLY A 58 -18.31 19.74 -11.16
N GLN A 59 -17.46 18.75 -11.43
CA GLN A 59 -17.21 17.68 -10.46
C GLN A 59 -16.57 18.21 -9.16
N PRO A 60 -16.97 17.67 -7.99
CA PRO A 60 -16.40 18.01 -6.69
C PRO A 60 -14.87 17.90 -6.64
N ALA A 61 -14.29 16.89 -7.31
CA ALA A 61 -12.84 16.68 -7.35
C ALA A 61 -12.11 17.83 -8.06
N ALA A 62 -12.58 18.27 -9.23
CA ALA A 62 -11.95 19.37 -9.98
C ALA A 62 -12.02 20.71 -9.23
N GLN A 63 -13.13 20.97 -8.52
CA GLN A 63 -13.29 22.15 -7.69
C GLN A 63 -12.41 22.09 -6.44
N ARG A 64 -12.28 20.91 -5.82
CA ARG A 64 -11.35 20.66 -4.70
C ARG A 64 -9.90 20.92 -5.13
N LEU A 65 -9.47 20.32 -6.24
CA LEU A 65 -8.12 20.49 -6.78
C LEU A 65 -7.82 21.94 -7.17
N ALA A 66 -8.76 22.64 -7.80
CA ALA A 66 -8.59 24.05 -8.16
C ALA A 66 -8.38 24.98 -6.94
N LYS A 67 -8.78 24.57 -5.73
CA LYS A 67 -8.51 25.34 -4.50
C LYS A 67 -7.11 25.10 -3.93
N LEU A 68 -6.49 23.97 -4.27
CA LEU A 68 -5.18 23.58 -3.75
C LEU A 68 -4.02 24.13 -4.61
N TYR A 69 -4.31 24.49 -5.86
CA TYR A 69 -3.32 24.90 -6.84
C TYR A 69 -3.50 26.35 -7.27
N ALA A 70 -2.38 27.05 -7.46
CA ALA A 70 -2.39 28.44 -7.92
C ALA A 70 -2.82 28.57 -9.38
N GLU A 71 -2.48 27.58 -10.21
CA GLU A 71 -2.71 27.62 -11.65
C GLU A 71 -3.44 26.37 -12.14
N LYS A 72 -4.47 26.60 -12.97
CA LYS A 72 -5.12 25.55 -13.77
C LYS A 72 -4.68 25.70 -15.22
N LEU A 73 -4.00 24.68 -15.73
CA LEU A 73 -3.45 24.67 -17.08
C LEU A 73 -4.46 24.09 -18.08
N ALA A 74 -4.33 24.50 -19.35
CA ALA A 74 -5.07 23.87 -20.42
C ALA A 74 -4.57 22.42 -20.59
N PRO A 75 -5.47 21.42 -20.66
CA PRO A 75 -5.05 20.04 -20.87
C PRO A 75 -4.38 19.90 -22.24
N ALA A 76 -3.27 19.16 -22.28
CA ALA A 76 -2.63 18.81 -23.54
C ALA A 76 -3.60 18.00 -24.42
N LYS A 77 -3.48 18.11 -25.74
CA LYS A 77 -4.23 17.25 -26.67
C LYS A 77 -3.74 15.81 -26.50
N GLY A 78 -4.59 14.94 -25.97
CA GLY A 78 -4.30 13.52 -25.75
C GLY A 78 -5.54 12.79 -25.25
N GLU A 79 -5.55 11.46 -25.37
CA GLU A 79 -6.67 10.64 -24.92
C GLU A 79 -6.79 10.68 -23.38
N GLY A 80 -7.98 11.02 -22.88
CA GLY A 80 -8.34 10.87 -21.47
C GLY A 80 -7.89 11.97 -20.50
N ILE A 81 -7.02 12.91 -20.88
CA ILE A 81 -6.57 14.00 -19.98
C ILE A 81 -7.75 14.94 -19.68
N ARG A 82 -8.13 15.07 -18.40
CA ARG A 82 -9.22 15.99 -18.00
C ARG A 82 -8.71 17.29 -17.41
N TYR A 83 -7.72 17.22 -16.54
CA TYR A 83 -7.26 18.38 -15.77
C TYR A 83 -5.75 18.38 -15.61
N VAL A 84 -5.17 19.57 -15.65
CA VAL A 84 -3.77 19.82 -15.33
C VAL A 84 -3.72 21.00 -14.37
N PHE A 85 -3.05 20.82 -13.23
CA PHE A 85 -2.88 21.85 -12.20
C PHE A 85 -1.40 22.04 -11.88
N ARG A 86 -1.00 23.27 -11.55
CA ARG A 86 0.38 23.62 -11.19
C ARG A 86 0.43 24.54 -9.98
N GLY A 87 1.40 24.31 -9.10
CA GLY A 87 1.64 25.12 -7.90
C GLY A 87 3.04 24.90 -7.33
N THR A 88 3.46 25.75 -6.41
CA THR A 88 4.73 25.63 -5.67
C THR A 88 4.47 25.44 -4.18
N PHE A 89 5.24 24.56 -3.56
CA PHE A 89 5.05 24.13 -2.17
C PHE A 89 6.39 24.16 -1.43
N LYS A 90 6.40 24.75 -0.23
CA LYS A 90 7.64 24.95 0.58
C LYS A 90 7.87 23.86 1.60
N GLN A 91 6.79 23.32 2.14
CA GLN A 91 6.87 22.39 3.25
C GLN A 91 5.78 21.34 3.09
N ASP A 92 4.52 21.72 3.31
CA ASP A 92 3.42 20.77 3.20
C ASP A 92 3.01 20.58 1.73
N MET A 93 2.86 19.31 1.34
CA MET A 93 2.34 18.95 0.02
C MET A 93 0.80 18.99 0.03
N PRO A 94 0.14 19.36 -1.08
CA PRO A 94 -1.31 19.52 -1.13
C PRO A 94 -2.01 18.16 -1.02
N ASP A 95 -3.09 18.05 -0.26
CA ASP A 95 -3.94 16.84 -0.20
C ASP A 95 -4.84 16.73 -1.45
N ASP A 96 -4.23 16.40 -2.59
CA ASP A 96 -4.86 16.34 -3.90
C ASP A 96 -5.29 14.93 -4.31
N VAL A 97 -4.50 13.92 -3.94
CA VAL A 97 -4.73 12.49 -4.23
C VAL A 97 -4.92 11.72 -2.90
N GLY A 98 -5.51 12.33 -1.87
CA GLY A 98 -5.69 11.68 -0.57
C GLY A 98 -4.35 11.38 0.09
N ASN A 99 -3.44 12.34 0.02
CA ASN A 99 -2.04 12.20 0.33
C ASN A 99 -1.66 13.09 1.52
N HIS A 100 -0.53 12.75 2.14
CA HIS A 100 0.09 13.59 3.15
C HIS A 100 1.60 13.55 2.91
N GLY A 101 2.21 14.71 2.73
CA GLY A 101 3.62 14.77 2.40
C GLY A 101 4.29 16.04 2.85
N THR A 102 5.60 15.96 2.93
CA THR A 102 6.47 17.04 3.32
C THR A 102 7.66 17.11 2.36
N TYR A 103 7.98 18.33 1.95
CA TYR A 103 9.25 18.71 1.38
C TYR A 103 10.03 19.51 2.41
N ALA A 104 11.33 19.26 2.53
CA ALA A 104 12.19 20.02 3.41
C ALA A 104 13.45 20.42 2.65
N HIS A 105 13.92 21.64 2.89
CA HIS A 105 15.14 22.17 2.30
C HIS A 105 16.02 22.75 3.40
N TYR A 106 17.25 22.27 3.49
CA TYR A 106 18.22 22.59 4.53
C TYR A 106 19.46 23.24 3.92
N PRO A 107 19.45 24.57 3.71
CA PRO A 107 20.59 25.29 3.18
C PRO A 107 21.65 25.56 4.26
N THR A 108 22.93 25.48 3.87
CA THR A 108 24.09 25.80 4.71
C THR A 108 25.16 26.52 3.88
N ARG A 109 26.23 26.98 4.54
CA ARG A 109 27.42 27.52 3.87
C ARG A 109 28.13 26.49 2.97
N LEU A 110 28.02 25.20 3.29
CA LEU A 110 28.74 24.13 2.59
C LEU A 110 27.95 23.55 1.41
N GLY A 111 26.72 24.00 1.20
CA GLY A 111 25.77 23.43 0.25
C GLY A 111 24.41 23.27 0.88
N TRP A 112 23.55 22.49 0.25
CA TRP A 112 22.19 22.26 0.71
C TRP A 112 21.76 20.82 0.49
N VAL A 113 20.72 20.46 1.22
CA VAL A 113 20.03 19.18 1.12
C VAL A 113 18.54 19.43 0.99
N SER A 114 17.90 18.66 0.13
CA SER A 114 16.45 18.60 0.03
C SER A 114 15.98 17.17 0.32
N ALA A 115 14.86 17.05 1.01
CA ALA A 115 14.19 15.79 1.28
C ALA A 115 12.71 15.90 0.93
N TYR A 116 12.17 14.84 0.35
CA TYR A 116 10.77 14.71 0.00
C TYR A 116 10.25 13.38 0.54
N ALA A 117 9.09 13.40 1.19
CA ALA A 117 8.39 12.22 1.65
C ALA A 117 6.88 12.45 1.50
N GLU A 118 6.18 11.57 0.78
CA GLU A 118 4.74 11.68 0.58
C GLU A 118 4.10 10.30 0.56
N ARG A 119 3.00 10.13 1.30
CA ARG A 119 2.13 8.95 1.24
C ARG A 119 0.89 9.28 0.41
N PHE A 120 0.43 8.36 -0.43
CA PHE A 120 -0.73 8.52 -1.30
C PHE A 120 -1.79 7.44 -1.05
N ARG A 121 -2.99 7.86 -0.69
CA ARG A 121 -4.16 7.04 -0.32
C ARG A 121 -3.82 5.87 0.60
N GLY A 122 -4.75 4.94 0.79
CA GLY A 122 -4.58 3.81 1.71
C GLY A 122 -4.80 4.18 3.18
N SER A 123 -4.79 3.17 4.05
CA SER A 123 -5.01 3.36 5.48
C SER A 123 -3.72 3.77 6.19
N ASP A 124 -3.74 4.85 6.96
CA ASP A 124 -2.65 5.20 7.91
C ASP A 124 -2.71 4.40 9.22
N ASP A 125 -3.83 3.73 9.48
CA ASP A 125 -3.96 2.77 10.57
C ASP A 125 -4.16 1.34 10.02
N PRO A 126 -3.11 0.68 9.49
CA PRO A 126 -3.21 -0.70 9.02
C PRO A 126 -3.57 -1.67 10.16
N ALA A 127 -3.24 -1.34 11.41
CA ALA A 127 -3.53 -2.18 12.57
C ALA A 127 -5.04 -2.24 12.87
N ALA A 128 -5.73 -1.09 12.93
CA ALA A 128 -7.18 -1.06 13.12
C ALA A 128 -7.92 -1.77 11.98
N ARG A 129 -7.46 -1.63 10.73
CA ARG A 129 -8.05 -2.34 9.58
C ARG A 129 -7.86 -3.85 9.68
N MET A 130 -6.67 -4.30 10.06
CA MET A 130 -6.38 -5.71 10.34
C MET A 130 -7.31 -6.27 11.43
N GLN A 131 -7.48 -5.52 12.53
CA GLN A 131 -8.38 -5.90 13.62
C GLN A 131 -9.85 -5.96 13.18
N GLN A 132 -10.33 -4.98 12.41
CA GLN A 132 -11.70 -4.98 11.92
C GLN A 132 -11.97 -6.18 11.01
N ALA A 133 -11.02 -6.51 10.13
CA ALA A 133 -11.16 -7.65 9.26
C ALA A 133 -11.13 -8.99 10.02
N HIS A 134 -10.32 -9.10 11.09
CA HIS A 134 -10.39 -10.25 12.00
C HIS A 134 -11.75 -10.34 12.70
N LYS A 135 -12.30 -9.22 13.18
CA LYS A 135 -13.66 -9.21 13.77
C LYS A 135 -14.72 -9.67 12.78
N ASN A 136 -14.66 -9.22 11.53
CA ASN A 136 -15.58 -9.65 10.48
C ASN A 136 -15.47 -11.15 10.21
N LEU A 137 -14.24 -11.66 10.11
CA LEU A 137 -13.96 -13.08 9.92
C LEU A 137 -14.45 -13.93 11.11
N ASP A 138 -14.14 -13.49 12.33
CA ASP A 138 -14.55 -14.18 13.56
C ASP A 138 -16.06 -14.29 13.64
N ARG A 139 -16.75 -13.21 13.26
CA ARG A 139 -18.22 -13.18 13.20
C ARG A 139 -18.77 -14.10 12.12
N LEU A 140 -18.18 -14.10 10.93
CA LEU A 140 -18.57 -15.03 9.86
C LEU A 140 -18.44 -16.49 10.33
N VAL A 141 -17.31 -16.83 10.95
CA VAL A 141 -17.07 -18.17 11.52
C VAL A 141 -18.08 -18.51 12.61
N ASP A 142 -18.44 -17.56 13.48
CA ASP A 142 -19.47 -17.77 14.50
C ASP A 142 -20.85 -18.05 13.89
N LEU A 143 -21.20 -17.38 12.79
CA LEU A 143 -22.45 -17.63 12.08
C LEU A 143 -22.44 -19.02 11.43
N ILE A 144 -21.34 -19.41 10.79
CA ILE A 144 -21.16 -20.77 10.22
C ILE A 144 -21.31 -21.83 11.32
N ALA A 145 -20.66 -21.65 12.47
CA ALA A 145 -20.75 -22.59 13.59
C ALA A 145 -22.18 -22.69 14.16
N GLN A 146 -22.90 -21.57 14.25
CA GLN A 146 -24.30 -21.53 14.67
C GLN A 146 -25.22 -22.23 13.66
N TRP A 147 -25.02 -21.99 12.37
CA TRP A 147 -25.76 -22.63 11.30
C TRP A 147 -25.60 -24.14 11.31
N LEU A 148 -24.35 -24.62 11.36
CA LEU A 148 -24.06 -26.05 11.44
C LEU A 148 -24.65 -26.67 12.71
N GLY A 149 -24.59 -25.96 13.84
CA GLY A 149 -25.22 -26.40 15.09
C GLY A 149 -26.74 -26.59 15.00
N LYS A 150 -27.43 -25.74 14.23
CA LYS A 150 -28.87 -25.87 14.00
C LYS A 150 -29.20 -27.00 13.02
N GLU A 151 -28.51 -27.07 11.89
CA GLU A 151 -28.79 -28.07 10.84
C GLU A 151 -28.43 -29.50 11.26
N LEU A 152 -27.41 -29.65 12.10
CA LEU A 152 -26.94 -30.94 12.59
C LEU A 152 -27.33 -31.18 14.05
N ALA A 153 -28.36 -30.48 14.54
CA ALA A 153 -28.85 -30.67 15.90
C ALA A 153 -29.20 -32.15 16.16
N GLY A 154 -28.70 -32.69 17.28
CA GLY A 154 -28.91 -34.09 17.67
C GLY A 154 -28.03 -35.11 16.95
N LYS A 155 -27.14 -34.68 16.04
CA LYS A 155 -26.12 -35.56 15.45
C LYS A 155 -24.98 -35.81 16.44
N PRO A 156 -24.45 -37.04 16.51
CA PRO A 156 -23.29 -37.33 17.36
C PRO A 156 -22.07 -36.53 16.88
N GLU A 157 -21.15 -36.24 17.80
CA GLU A 157 -19.88 -35.55 17.49
C GLU A 157 -20.03 -34.11 16.93
N ILE A 158 -21.22 -33.52 16.93
CA ILE A 158 -21.43 -32.12 16.48
C ILE A 158 -20.54 -31.12 17.24
N ASP A 159 -20.27 -31.39 18.51
CA ASP A 159 -19.36 -30.57 19.34
C ASP A 159 -17.92 -30.58 18.80
N LYS A 160 -17.45 -31.70 18.23
CA LYS A 160 -16.11 -31.78 17.60
C LYS A 160 -16.06 -30.89 16.36
N LEU A 161 -17.10 -30.94 15.52
CA LEU A 161 -17.22 -30.10 14.34
C LEU A 161 -17.30 -28.61 14.72
N GLN A 162 -18.12 -28.26 15.71
CA GLN A 162 -18.23 -26.88 16.18
C GLN A 162 -16.91 -26.37 16.76
N ARG A 163 -16.20 -27.18 17.54
CA ARG A 163 -14.87 -26.84 18.06
C ARG A 163 -13.89 -26.58 16.93
N PHE A 164 -13.82 -27.48 15.96
CA PHE A 164 -12.97 -27.31 14.79
C PHE A 164 -13.26 -26.00 14.05
N VAL A 165 -14.54 -25.68 13.80
CA VAL A 165 -14.92 -24.44 13.11
C VAL A 165 -14.52 -23.21 13.93
N ARG A 166 -14.80 -23.21 15.24
CA ARG A 166 -14.56 -22.04 16.11
C ARG A 166 -13.09 -21.81 16.44
N GLU A 167 -12.26 -22.85 16.43
CA GLU A 167 -10.87 -22.77 16.87
C GLU A 167 -9.88 -22.90 15.71
N ASP A 168 -9.83 -24.09 15.09
CA ASP A 168 -8.84 -24.42 14.07
C ASP A 168 -9.11 -23.66 12.77
N LEU A 169 -10.32 -23.78 12.22
CA LEU A 169 -10.69 -23.10 10.98
C LEU A 169 -10.60 -21.58 11.13
N ARG A 170 -11.06 -21.03 12.26
CA ARG A 170 -10.92 -19.60 12.58
C ARG A 170 -9.47 -19.13 12.46
N ARG A 171 -8.57 -19.80 13.18
CA ARG A 171 -7.14 -19.46 13.20
C ARG A 171 -6.51 -19.59 11.82
N ASP A 172 -6.87 -20.65 11.11
CA ASP A 172 -6.31 -20.94 9.80
C ASP A 172 -6.78 -19.91 8.74
N LEU A 173 -8.04 -19.48 8.79
CA LEU A 173 -8.55 -18.40 7.94
C LEU A 173 -7.91 -17.05 8.25
N GLN A 174 -7.67 -16.73 9.53
CA GLN A 174 -6.96 -15.50 9.92
C GLN A 174 -5.53 -15.48 9.35
N ASN A 175 -4.82 -16.61 9.40
CA ASN A 175 -3.47 -16.75 8.83
C ASN A 175 -3.47 -16.64 7.30
N LEU A 176 -4.37 -17.37 6.62
CA LEU A 176 -4.49 -17.30 5.16
C LEU A 176 -4.79 -15.88 4.69
N ARG A 177 -5.65 -15.15 5.42
CA ARG A 177 -5.92 -13.74 5.17
C ARG A 177 -4.67 -12.88 5.34
N LEU A 178 -3.87 -13.09 6.38
CA LEU A 178 -2.62 -12.35 6.58
C LEU A 178 -1.64 -12.59 5.42
N TYR A 179 -1.51 -13.83 4.95
CA TYR A 179 -0.67 -14.12 3.77
C TYR A 179 -1.20 -13.46 2.51
N ALA A 180 -2.52 -13.50 2.29
CA ALA A 180 -3.15 -12.80 1.17
C ALA A 180 -2.87 -11.29 1.22
N TRP A 181 -2.97 -10.68 2.41
CA TRP A 181 -2.67 -9.26 2.63
C TRP A 181 -1.20 -8.93 2.36
N LEU A 182 -0.26 -9.75 2.84
CA LEU A 182 1.18 -9.56 2.61
C LEU A 182 1.53 -9.64 1.12
N LEU A 183 0.96 -10.62 0.40
CA LEU A 183 1.21 -10.78 -1.03
C LEU A 183 0.61 -9.64 -1.84
N GLY A 184 -0.65 -9.26 -1.58
CA GLY A 184 -1.29 -8.15 -2.28
C GLY A 184 -0.57 -6.81 -2.11
N ASN A 185 0.21 -6.66 -1.05
CA ASN A 185 1.03 -5.46 -0.81
C ASN A 185 2.49 -5.59 -1.27
N ARG A 186 2.99 -6.81 -1.58
CA ARG A 186 4.39 -7.03 -2.01
C ARG A 186 4.69 -6.40 -3.37
N ASP A 187 3.83 -6.61 -4.37
CA ASP A 187 4.16 -6.23 -5.76
C ASP A 187 3.99 -4.73 -6.03
N ARG A 188 3.40 -4.00 -5.08
CA ARG A 188 3.45 -2.52 -5.07
C ARG A 188 4.86 -1.98 -4.95
N PHE A 189 5.77 -2.73 -4.34
CA PHE A 189 7.18 -2.35 -4.23
C PHE A 189 8.02 -2.82 -5.45
N ILE A 190 7.53 -3.80 -6.23
CA ILE A 190 8.28 -4.40 -7.35
C ILE A 190 7.92 -3.75 -8.70
N VAL A 191 6.66 -3.32 -8.91
CA VAL A 191 6.21 -2.73 -10.20
C VAL A 191 6.81 -1.35 -10.48
N ALA A 192 7.46 -0.71 -9.51
CA ALA A 192 8.32 0.44 -9.78
C ALA A 192 9.36 0.09 -10.88
N GLY A 193 9.94 -1.12 -10.82
CA GLY A 193 10.98 -1.70 -11.69
C GLY A 193 10.74 -1.70 -13.21
N ALA A 194 9.49 -1.85 -13.64
CA ALA A 194 9.17 -2.28 -15.00
C ALA A 194 8.62 -1.17 -15.90
N ALA A 195 8.10 -0.08 -15.31
CA ALA A 195 7.44 0.98 -16.06
C ALA A 195 8.43 1.99 -16.68
N ALA A 196 9.65 2.15 -16.14
CA ALA A 196 10.65 3.04 -16.73
C ALA A 196 11.35 2.46 -17.98
N ALA A 197 11.36 1.14 -18.15
CA ALA A 197 11.99 0.47 -19.29
C ALA A 197 11.16 0.49 -20.58
N GLY A 198 9.92 1.01 -20.54
CA GLY A 198 9.02 1.09 -21.71
C GLY A 198 9.30 2.26 -22.66
N GLY A 199 10.34 3.06 -22.42
CA GLY A 199 10.82 4.02 -23.41
C GLY A 199 11.67 3.29 -24.44
N GLU A 200 11.23 3.25 -25.70
CA GLU A 200 12.05 2.86 -26.85
C GLU A 200 13.32 3.73 -26.89
N GLY A 201 14.38 3.24 -26.27
CA GLY A 201 15.70 3.86 -26.24
C GLY A 201 16.72 2.79 -25.96
N ASP A 202 17.61 2.56 -26.92
CA ASP A 202 18.68 1.57 -26.84
C ASP A 202 19.43 1.67 -25.50
N ALA A 203 19.46 0.55 -24.77
CA ALA A 203 20.18 0.47 -23.50
C ALA A 203 21.69 0.71 -23.74
N PRO A 204 22.35 1.59 -22.96
CA PRO A 204 23.78 1.82 -23.10
C PRO A 204 24.59 0.61 -22.59
N PRO A 205 25.68 0.21 -23.27
CA PRO A 205 26.53 -0.87 -22.81
C PRO A 205 27.48 -0.37 -21.71
N GLY A 206 27.48 -1.06 -20.57
CA GLY A 206 28.58 -1.02 -19.59
C GLY A 206 28.29 -0.25 -18.31
N GLN A 207 27.48 -0.82 -17.42
CA GLN A 207 27.42 -0.36 -16.02
C GLN A 207 27.77 -1.54 -15.09
N ASP A 208 28.85 -1.35 -14.33
CA ASP A 208 29.43 -2.36 -13.45
C ASP A 208 28.47 -2.78 -12.33
N ASP A 209 28.26 -4.09 -12.27
CA ASP A 209 27.27 -4.83 -11.52
C ASP A 209 27.67 -5.03 -10.05
N LYS A 210 27.55 -3.98 -9.23
CA LYS A 210 27.77 -4.08 -7.77
C LYS A 210 26.64 -3.51 -6.91
N SER A 211 25.49 -3.21 -7.50
CA SER A 211 24.29 -2.92 -6.71
C SER A 211 23.58 -4.26 -6.41
N PRO A 212 23.36 -4.65 -5.14
CA PRO A 212 22.71 -5.92 -4.77
C PRO A 212 21.20 -5.98 -5.13
N LEU A 213 20.73 -5.05 -5.95
CA LEU A 213 19.39 -4.94 -6.49
C LEU A 213 19.46 -4.86 -8.00
N THR A 214 20.03 -5.89 -8.64
CA THR A 214 19.88 -6.07 -10.09
C THR A 214 18.38 -6.19 -10.37
N PRO A 215 17.77 -5.31 -11.19
CA PRO A 215 16.37 -5.47 -11.55
C PRO A 215 16.21 -6.82 -12.22
N GLY A 216 15.35 -7.67 -11.67
CA GLY A 216 14.96 -8.93 -12.29
C GLY A 216 14.37 -8.68 -13.68
N PRO A 217 14.13 -9.74 -14.47
CA PRO A 217 13.52 -9.60 -15.79
C PRO A 217 12.24 -8.76 -15.73
N THR A 218 12.11 -7.81 -16.66
CA THR A 218 10.94 -6.96 -16.83
C THR A 218 9.74 -7.83 -17.19
N LEU A 219 8.88 -8.12 -16.22
CA LEU A 219 7.62 -8.81 -16.44
C LEU A 219 6.59 -7.82 -16.99
N SER A 220 5.82 -8.24 -18.00
CA SER A 220 4.61 -7.50 -18.38
C SER A 220 3.62 -7.47 -17.20
N ARG A 221 2.66 -6.53 -17.24
CA ARG A 221 1.60 -6.43 -16.24
C ARG A 221 0.91 -7.77 -16.00
N ASP A 222 0.58 -8.48 -17.08
CA ASP A 222 -0.12 -9.76 -17.03
C ASP A 222 0.77 -10.84 -16.42
N GLN A 223 2.05 -10.89 -16.79
CA GLN A 223 3.02 -11.83 -16.22
C GLN A 223 3.27 -11.60 -14.72
N ALA A 224 3.32 -10.34 -14.30
CA ALA A 224 3.43 -10.00 -12.88
C ALA A 224 2.18 -10.46 -12.11
N GLN A 225 0.98 -10.20 -12.65
CA GLN A 225 -0.27 -10.65 -12.03
C GLN A 225 -0.36 -12.19 -11.94
N ASP A 226 0.04 -12.90 -12.99
CA ASP A 226 0.09 -14.37 -13.01
C ASP A 226 1.10 -14.93 -12.00
N LEU A 227 2.25 -14.27 -11.83
CA LEU A 227 3.25 -14.65 -10.83
C LEU A 227 2.72 -14.47 -9.40
N VAL A 228 1.94 -13.41 -9.16
CA VAL A 228 1.32 -13.16 -7.85
C VAL A 228 0.25 -14.18 -7.56
N ALA A 229 -0.65 -14.43 -8.51
CA ALA A 229 -1.69 -15.43 -8.39
C ALA A 229 -1.09 -16.83 -8.14
N SER A 230 -0.04 -17.21 -8.86
CA SER A 230 0.66 -18.50 -8.66
C SER A 230 1.42 -18.56 -7.34
N THR A 231 2.02 -17.46 -6.88
CA THR A 231 2.68 -17.38 -5.55
C THR A 231 1.65 -17.51 -4.43
N ALA A 232 0.53 -16.79 -4.51
CA ALA A 232 -0.57 -16.86 -3.55
C ALA A 232 -1.18 -18.26 -3.49
N PHE A 233 -1.40 -18.86 -4.66
CA PHE A 233 -1.85 -20.24 -4.75
C PHE A 233 -0.86 -21.22 -4.10
N SER A 234 0.43 -21.10 -4.40
CA SER A 234 1.47 -21.99 -3.86
C SER A 234 1.56 -21.89 -2.34
N LEU A 235 1.49 -20.66 -1.79
CA LEU A 235 1.48 -20.43 -0.35
C LEU A 235 0.22 -20.98 0.31
N ALA A 236 -0.96 -20.79 -0.29
CA ALA A 236 -2.20 -21.37 0.21
C ALA A 236 -2.16 -22.91 0.18
N ALA A 237 -1.67 -23.52 -0.91
CA ALA A 237 -1.53 -24.97 -1.04
C ALA A 237 -0.54 -25.52 0.00
N GLN A 238 0.63 -24.89 0.15
CA GLN A 238 1.62 -25.24 1.18
C GLN A 238 1.00 -25.16 2.57
N TYR A 239 0.28 -24.07 2.87
CA TYR A 239 -0.40 -23.89 4.15
C TYR A 239 -1.42 -25.00 4.42
N LEU A 240 -2.25 -25.35 3.42
CA LEU A 240 -3.22 -26.44 3.55
C LEU A 240 -2.53 -27.80 3.77
N VAL A 241 -1.37 -28.04 3.18
CA VAL A 241 -0.56 -29.25 3.39
C VAL A 241 0.06 -29.30 4.79
N GLU A 242 0.72 -28.24 5.22
CA GLU A 242 1.33 -28.14 6.57
C GLU A 242 0.29 -28.28 7.66
N ARG A 243 -0.85 -27.62 7.43
CA ARG A 243 -2.02 -27.74 8.29
C ARG A 243 -2.82 -28.98 7.98
N LYS A 244 -2.36 -29.98 7.22
CA LYS A 244 -3.01 -31.30 7.05
C LYS A 244 -4.49 -31.26 6.59
N TYR A 245 -4.92 -30.22 5.90
CA TYR A 245 -6.22 -30.21 5.22
C TYR A 245 -6.16 -31.15 4.02
N VAL A 246 -5.06 -31.08 3.27
CA VAL A 246 -4.77 -31.98 2.15
C VAL A 246 -3.36 -32.56 2.30
N LEU A 247 -3.10 -33.68 1.63
CA LEU A 247 -1.75 -34.21 1.45
C LEU A 247 -1.10 -33.53 0.25
N ALA A 248 0.24 -33.48 0.21
CA ALA A 248 0.97 -32.96 -0.95
C ALA A 248 0.57 -33.70 -2.25
N SER A 249 0.31 -35.00 -2.18
CA SER A 249 -0.16 -35.82 -3.30
C SER A 249 -1.61 -35.51 -3.73
N GLU A 250 -2.42 -34.90 -2.87
CA GLU A 250 -3.82 -34.53 -3.15
C GLU A 250 -3.94 -33.15 -3.83
N VAL A 251 -2.90 -32.31 -3.75
CA VAL A 251 -2.93 -30.93 -4.30
C VAL A 251 -3.28 -30.89 -5.80
N PRO A 252 -2.72 -31.73 -6.70
CA PRO A 252 -3.10 -31.71 -8.12
C PRO A 252 -4.58 -32.03 -8.36
N SER A 253 -5.16 -32.94 -7.56
CA SER A 253 -6.58 -33.27 -7.64
C SER A 253 -7.45 -32.13 -7.13
N LEU A 254 -7.04 -31.46 -6.03
CA LEU A 254 -7.70 -30.27 -5.53
C LEU A 254 -7.72 -29.15 -6.59
N VAL A 255 -6.57 -28.86 -7.21
CA VAL A 255 -6.46 -27.87 -8.29
C VAL A 255 -7.42 -28.19 -9.43
N ARG A 256 -7.44 -29.45 -9.88
CA ARG A 256 -8.30 -29.89 -10.97
C ARG A 256 -9.77 -29.77 -10.59
N ALA A 257 -10.15 -30.20 -9.39
CA ALA A 257 -11.53 -30.14 -8.91
C ALA A 257 -12.02 -28.70 -8.81
N LEU A 258 -11.19 -27.79 -8.29
CA LEU A 258 -11.51 -26.36 -8.23
C LEU A 258 -11.60 -25.75 -9.62
N LYS A 259 -10.63 -26.00 -10.50
CA LYS A 259 -10.60 -25.46 -11.87
C LYS A 259 -11.78 -25.93 -12.72
N ASN A 260 -12.21 -27.18 -12.54
CA ASN A 260 -13.29 -27.79 -13.31
C ASN A 260 -14.65 -27.68 -12.62
N GLU A 261 -14.73 -27.04 -11.45
CA GLU A 261 -15.97 -26.91 -10.69
C GLU A 261 -16.61 -28.30 -10.37
N ASP A 262 -15.77 -29.31 -10.10
CA ASP A 262 -16.22 -30.68 -9.83
C ASP A 262 -16.75 -30.79 -8.39
N GLU A 263 -18.05 -30.55 -8.22
CA GLU A 263 -18.72 -30.56 -6.92
C GLU A 263 -18.51 -31.88 -6.16
N LYS A 264 -18.55 -33.00 -6.87
CA LYS A 264 -18.41 -34.33 -6.26
C LYS A 264 -16.99 -34.53 -5.72
N ALA A 265 -15.97 -34.12 -6.49
CA ALA A 265 -14.59 -34.19 -6.04
C ALA A 265 -14.36 -33.26 -4.82
N ILE A 266 -14.94 -32.05 -4.83
CA ILE A 266 -14.84 -31.11 -3.70
C ILE A 266 -15.48 -31.70 -2.43
N LEU A 267 -16.67 -32.29 -2.54
CA LEU A 267 -17.36 -32.92 -1.42
C LEU A 267 -16.60 -34.15 -0.87
N ALA A 268 -16.01 -34.96 -1.75
CA ALA A 268 -15.18 -36.10 -1.34
C ALA A 268 -13.91 -35.65 -0.59
N MET A 269 -13.29 -34.55 -1.03
CA MET A 269 -12.16 -33.93 -0.31
C MET A 269 -12.60 -33.38 1.04
N LEU A 270 -13.78 -32.73 1.11
CA LEU A 270 -14.34 -32.24 2.38
C LEU A 270 -14.57 -33.38 3.36
N GLU A 271 -15.16 -34.50 2.94
CA GLU A 271 -15.30 -35.70 3.79
C GLU A 271 -13.95 -36.14 4.35
N THR A 272 -12.93 -36.18 3.49
CA THR A 272 -11.56 -36.56 3.89
C THR A 272 -11.01 -35.60 4.94
N VAL A 273 -11.21 -34.29 4.75
CA VAL A 273 -10.82 -33.26 5.74
C VAL A 273 -11.56 -33.45 7.05
N LEU A 274 -12.88 -33.65 7.03
CA LEU A 274 -13.70 -33.84 8.23
C LEU A 274 -13.21 -35.03 9.07
N ARG A 275 -12.91 -36.17 8.43
CA ARG A 275 -12.35 -37.34 9.11
C ARG A 275 -10.96 -37.06 9.67
N ARG A 276 -10.08 -36.48 8.85
CA ARG A 276 -8.67 -36.25 9.19
C ARG A 276 -8.46 -35.16 10.24
N LYS A 277 -9.24 -34.08 10.16
CA LYS A 277 -9.06 -32.86 10.95
C LYS A 277 -10.01 -32.75 12.12
N CYS A 278 -11.30 -32.90 11.85
CA CYS A 278 -12.30 -32.83 12.91
C CYS A 278 -12.32 -34.12 13.74
N ARG A 279 -11.64 -35.19 13.27
CA ARG A 279 -11.68 -36.54 13.88
C ARG A 279 -13.12 -37.01 14.07
N LEU A 280 -13.93 -36.77 13.04
CA LEU A 280 -15.29 -37.28 12.94
C LEU A 280 -15.21 -38.73 12.49
N GLU A 281 -15.68 -39.63 13.35
CA GLU A 281 -15.74 -41.07 13.12
C GLU A 281 -17.17 -41.48 12.78
N ASP A 282 -18.15 -40.76 13.33
CA ASP A 282 -19.56 -41.07 13.07
C ASP A 282 -19.95 -40.75 11.62
N LYS A 283 -20.31 -41.81 10.90
CA LYS A 283 -20.73 -41.71 9.51
C LYS A 283 -22.03 -40.92 9.35
N SER A 284 -22.95 -40.97 10.32
CA SER A 284 -24.25 -40.31 10.22
C SER A 284 -24.14 -38.77 10.25
N THR A 285 -23.15 -38.23 10.96
CA THR A 285 -22.84 -36.80 11.01
C THR A 285 -22.17 -36.34 9.72
N ILE A 286 -21.22 -37.12 9.21
CA ILE A 286 -20.52 -36.84 7.94
C ILE A 286 -21.51 -36.87 6.78
N ASP A 287 -22.31 -37.94 6.66
CA ASP A 287 -23.31 -38.09 5.60
C ASP A 287 -24.37 -36.97 5.67
N ALA A 288 -24.76 -36.54 6.88
CA ALA A 288 -25.68 -35.42 7.06
C ALA A 288 -25.09 -34.09 6.58
N LEU A 289 -23.82 -33.81 6.89
CA LEU A 289 -23.14 -32.59 6.44
C LEU A 289 -22.89 -32.60 4.93
N VAL A 290 -22.39 -33.70 4.39
CA VAL A 290 -22.20 -33.87 2.94
C VAL A 290 -23.55 -33.78 2.21
N GLY A 291 -24.60 -34.41 2.75
CA GLY A 291 -25.95 -34.32 2.20
C GLY A 291 -26.54 -32.91 2.25
N LEU A 292 -26.27 -32.15 3.32
CA LEU A 292 -26.65 -30.75 3.43
C LEU A 292 -25.96 -29.91 2.33
N LEU A 293 -24.64 -30.06 2.18
CA LEU A 293 -23.84 -29.28 1.22
C LEU A 293 -24.05 -29.70 -0.23
N SER A 294 -24.44 -30.95 -0.48
CA SER A 294 -24.82 -31.43 -1.81
C SER A 294 -26.16 -30.85 -2.30
N ASN A 295 -26.99 -30.31 -1.40
CA ASN A 295 -28.24 -29.63 -1.74
C ASN A 295 -28.10 -28.13 -1.47
N ILE A 296 -27.50 -27.43 -2.43
CA ILE A 296 -27.13 -26.01 -2.32
C ILE A 296 -28.37 -25.14 -2.05
N ASP A 297 -29.51 -25.41 -2.70
CA ASP A 297 -30.72 -24.63 -2.49
C ASP A 297 -31.24 -24.75 -1.05
N ARG A 298 -31.25 -25.97 -0.50
CA ARG A 298 -31.61 -26.20 0.90
C ARG A 298 -30.61 -25.53 1.85
N ALA A 299 -29.31 -25.69 1.61
CA ALA A 299 -28.27 -25.09 2.43
C ALA A 299 -28.37 -23.56 2.43
N LYS A 300 -28.55 -22.95 1.26
CA LYS A 300 -28.76 -21.52 1.09
C LYS A 300 -30.02 -21.03 1.81
N ALA A 301 -31.16 -21.70 1.62
CA ALA A 301 -32.41 -21.31 2.27
C ALA A 301 -32.30 -21.38 3.81
N SER A 302 -31.65 -22.41 4.35
CA SER A 302 -31.37 -22.54 5.79
C SER A 302 -30.42 -21.44 6.29
N TRP A 303 -29.36 -21.15 5.53
CA TRP A 303 -28.41 -20.09 5.83
C TRP A 303 -29.10 -18.72 5.87
N GLU A 304 -29.89 -18.38 4.86
CA GLU A 304 -30.66 -17.14 4.81
C GLU A 304 -31.68 -17.05 5.96
N ALA A 305 -32.32 -18.17 6.32
CA ALA A 305 -33.21 -18.22 7.47
C ALA A 305 -32.46 -17.90 8.78
N LEU A 306 -31.23 -18.40 8.98
CA LEU A 306 -30.40 -18.01 10.11
C LEU A 306 -30.05 -16.52 10.03
N LEU A 307 -29.57 -16.02 8.89
CA LEU A 307 -29.13 -14.64 8.75
C LEU A 307 -30.24 -13.63 9.05
N ARG A 308 -31.50 -13.95 8.71
CA ARG A 308 -32.67 -13.13 9.08
C ARG A 308 -32.83 -12.92 10.58
N THR A 309 -32.32 -13.84 11.41
CA THR A 309 -32.39 -13.74 12.87
C THR A 309 -31.25 -12.92 13.49
N THR A 310 -30.32 -12.41 12.69
CA THR A 310 -29.12 -11.74 13.17
C THR A 310 -29.34 -10.23 13.37
N PRO A 311 -28.67 -9.61 14.37
CA PRO A 311 -28.65 -8.15 14.51
C PRO A 311 -28.12 -7.42 13.26
N GLU A 312 -27.16 -8.03 12.55
CA GLU A 312 -26.57 -7.49 11.33
C GLU A 312 -27.60 -7.32 10.21
N TYR A 313 -28.46 -8.33 10.00
CA TYR A 313 -29.54 -8.22 9.03
C TYR A 313 -30.56 -7.16 9.41
N ALA A 314 -30.93 -7.10 10.69
CA ALA A 314 -31.84 -6.07 11.21
C ALA A 314 -31.28 -4.65 10.95
N ARG A 315 -29.96 -4.46 11.12
CA ARG A 315 -29.29 -3.19 10.80
C ARG A 315 -29.36 -2.86 9.30
N LEU A 316 -29.08 -3.82 8.42
CA LEU A 316 -29.15 -3.61 6.97
C LEU A 316 -30.56 -3.21 6.51
N VAL A 317 -31.60 -3.84 7.06
CA VAL A 317 -33.00 -3.47 6.79
C VAL A 317 -33.31 -2.06 7.29
N GLN A 318 -32.81 -1.67 8.47
CA GLN A 318 -32.98 -0.32 8.99
C GLN A 318 -32.26 0.75 8.15
N GLU A 319 -31.02 0.47 7.72
CA GLU A 319 -30.24 1.36 6.85
C GLU A 319 -30.94 1.57 5.50
N ARG A 320 -31.45 0.48 4.89
CA ARG A 320 -32.23 0.58 3.65
C ARG A 320 -33.48 1.44 3.84
N ARG A 321 -34.25 1.26 4.92
CA ARG A 321 -35.43 2.10 5.19
C ARG A 321 -35.08 3.58 5.30
N LYS A 322 -34.00 3.93 6.00
CA LYS A 322 -33.52 5.32 6.11
C LYS A 322 -33.16 5.90 4.75
N GLU A 323 -32.52 5.11 3.90
CA GLU A 323 -32.16 5.49 2.54
C GLU A 323 -33.41 5.73 1.68
N GLU A 324 -34.39 4.83 1.72
CA GLU A 324 -35.66 4.98 1.01
C GLU A 324 -36.40 6.25 1.44
N ASP A 325 -36.42 6.55 2.74
CA ASP A 325 -37.01 7.77 3.28
C ASP A 325 -36.24 9.03 2.86
N ARG A 326 -34.93 8.96 2.65
CA ARG A 326 -34.12 10.06 2.10
C ARG A 326 -34.46 10.28 0.63
N VAL A 327 -34.42 9.22 -0.18
CA VAL A 327 -34.72 9.26 -1.62
C VAL A 327 -36.12 9.82 -1.87
N ARG A 328 -37.13 9.41 -1.09
CA ARG A 328 -38.49 9.96 -1.19
C ARG A 328 -38.55 11.46 -0.90
N ARG A 329 -37.83 11.93 0.14
CA ARG A 329 -37.78 13.37 0.48
C ARG A 329 -37.11 14.20 -0.60
N GLU A 330 -36.17 13.62 -1.32
CA GLU A 330 -35.47 14.26 -2.44
C GLU A 330 -36.22 14.14 -3.77
N GLY A 331 -37.43 13.55 -3.77
CA GLY A 331 -38.24 13.38 -4.98
C GLY A 331 -37.78 12.26 -5.91
N GLY A 332 -36.88 11.39 -5.44
CA GLY A 332 -36.39 10.23 -6.19
C GLY A 332 -37.33 9.03 -6.13
N GLN A 333 -37.14 8.11 -7.08
CA GLN A 333 -37.87 6.84 -7.12
C GLN A 333 -37.16 5.79 -6.25
N VAL A 334 -37.91 5.19 -5.34
CA VAL A 334 -37.40 4.10 -4.49
C VAL A 334 -37.35 2.80 -5.29
N ASP A 335 -36.21 2.13 -5.25
CA ASP A 335 -36.06 0.77 -5.74
C ASP A 335 -36.72 -0.23 -4.78
N ALA A 336 -37.62 -1.06 -5.30
CA ALA A 336 -38.43 -1.99 -4.54
C ALA A 336 -37.70 -3.30 -4.15
N GLN A 337 -36.43 -3.45 -4.50
CA GLN A 337 -35.69 -4.67 -4.21
C GLN A 337 -35.43 -4.85 -2.71
N GLU A 338 -35.94 -5.95 -2.14
CA GLU A 338 -35.72 -6.31 -0.73
C GLU A 338 -34.23 -6.64 -0.49
N VAL A 339 -33.72 -6.23 0.69
CA VAL A 339 -32.36 -6.57 1.10
C VAL A 339 -32.25 -8.07 1.34
N ALA A 340 -31.48 -8.75 0.50
CA ALA A 340 -31.21 -10.19 0.65
C ALA A 340 -30.46 -10.45 1.97
N PRO A 341 -30.89 -11.45 2.79
CA PRO A 341 -30.18 -11.81 4.02
C PRO A 341 -28.72 -12.16 3.79
N SER A 342 -28.44 -12.78 2.64
CA SER A 342 -27.12 -13.19 2.19
C SER A 342 -26.12 -12.03 2.16
N LYS A 343 -26.58 -10.78 2.02
CA LYS A 343 -25.74 -9.57 2.08
C LYS A 343 -24.98 -9.45 3.40
N VAL A 344 -25.50 -9.98 4.52
CA VAL A 344 -24.75 -10.00 5.79
C VAL A 344 -23.46 -10.79 5.65
N ALA A 345 -23.53 -11.97 5.03
CA ALA A 345 -22.37 -12.82 4.84
C ALA A 345 -21.42 -12.24 3.78
N ASP A 346 -21.96 -11.60 2.72
CA ASP A 346 -21.14 -10.85 1.75
C ASP A 346 -20.37 -9.73 2.43
N ASP A 347 -21.03 -8.85 3.19
CA ASP A 347 -20.40 -7.69 3.81
C ASP A 347 -19.33 -8.15 4.84
N LEU A 348 -19.59 -9.23 5.58
CA LEU A 348 -18.60 -9.84 6.49
C LEU A 348 -17.43 -10.46 5.73
N LEU A 349 -17.68 -11.17 4.63
CA LEU A 349 -16.64 -11.82 3.83
C LEU A 349 -15.76 -10.79 3.11
N THR A 350 -16.36 -9.82 2.43
CA THR A 350 -15.65 -8.71 1.78
C THR A 350 -14.90 -7.86 2.81
N GLY A 351 -15.48 -7.66 3.99
CA GLY A 351 -14.79 -6.97 5.09
C GLY A 351 -13.68 -7.81 5.74
N ALA A 352 -13.67 -9.14 5.56
CA ALA A 352 -12.68 -10.04 6.13
C ALA A 352 -11.53 -10.30 5.17
N VAL A 353 -11.81 -10.55 3.89
CA VAL A 353 -10.82 -10.99 2.91
C VAL A 353 -10.51 -9.83 1.98
N PRO A 354 -9.27 -9.31 1.96
CA PRO A 354 -8.84 -8.41 0.89
C PRO A 354 -9.13 -9.09 -0.44
N PRO A 355 -9.74 -8.40 -1.41
CA PRO A 355 -9.76 -8.95 -2.75
C PRO A 355 -8.31 -9.13 -3.20
N LEU A 356 -7.87 -10.39 -3.32
CA LEU A 356 -6.49 -10.75 -3.69
C LEU A 356 -6.07 -10.09 -5.01
N LEU A 357 -7.04 -9.76 -5.89
CA LEU A 357 -6.81 -9.14 -7.19
C LEU A 357 -7.50 -7.78 -7.41
N ASP A 358 -8.46 -7.37 -6.58
CA ASP A 358 -9.13 -6.05 -6.71
C ASP A 358 -8.38 -4.98 -5.90
N VAL A 359 -7.09 -4.87 -6.20
CA VAL A 359 -6.28 -3.72 -5.81
C VAL A 359 -6.69 -2.58 -6.73
N GLY A 360 -7.31 -1.56 -6.14
CA GLY A 360 -7.89 -0.37 -6.78
C GLY A 360 -7.34 -0.06 -8.18
N ASN A 361 -8.26 0.20 -9.10
CA ASN A 361 -7.90 0.39 -10.51
C ASN A 361 -7.09 1.67 -10.74
N ASP A 362 -7.15 2.61 -9.81
CA ASP A 362 -6.47 3.89 -9.92
C ASP A 362 -4.96 3.73 -9.85
N VAL A 363 -4.25 4.49 -10.70
CA VAL A 363 -2.81 4.42 -10.86
C VAL A 363 -2.19 5.75 -10.47
N LEU A 364 -1.11 5.69 -9.70
CA LEU A 364 -0.24 6.81 -9.40
C LEU A 364 1.06 6.69 -10.17
N ARG A 365 1.51 7.80 -10.76
CA ARG A 365 2.86 7.98 -11.28
C ARG A 365 3.43 9.27 -10.72
N VAL A 366 4.59 9.20 -10.09
CA VAL A 366 5.30 10.37 -9.57
C VAL A 366 6.67 10.41 -10.22
N VAL A 367 7.04 11.56 -10.76
CA VAL A 367 8.39 11.83 -11.26
C VAL A 367 8.93 13.05 -10.53
N LEU A 368 10.09 12.92 -9.91
CA LEU A 368 10.81 13.99 -9.23
C LEU A 368 12.10 14.31 -9.98
N HIS A 369 12.22 15.55 -10.45
CA HIS A 369 13.45 16.10 -11.00
C HIS A 369 14.26 16.70 -9.85
N VAL A 370 15.42 16.10 -9.55
CA VAL A 370 16.29 16.52 -8.45
C VAL A 370 17.28 17.59 -8.91
N GLY A 371 17.52 18.60 -8.07
CA GLY A 371 18.44 19.71 -8.35
C GLY A 371 19.91 19.44 -8.00
N GLY A 372 20.22 18.24 -7.50
CA GLY A 372 21.53 17.84 -6.96
C GLY A 372 21.73 16.32 -7.03
N GLU A 373 22.83 15.85 -6.46
CA GLU A 373 23.19 14.43 -6.35
C GLU A 373 22.15 13.69 -5.49
N LEU A 374 21.56 12.62 -6.02
CA LEU A 374 20.66 11.77 -5.25
C LEU A 374 21.43 11.02 -4.17
N VAL A 375 20.98 11.13 -2.92
CA VAL A 375 21.58 10.46 -1.76
C VAL A 375 20.82 9.18 -1.41
N TYR A 376 19.49 9.27 -1.39
CA TYR A 376 18.62 8.16 -1.05
C TYR A 376 17.30 8.27 -1.81
N SER A 377 16.75 7.13 -2.22
CA SER A 377 15.39 7.03 -2.73
C SER A 377 14.85 5.61 -2.58
N ASN A 378 13.54 5.47 -2.42
CA ASN A 378 12.83 4.20 -2.59
C ASN A 378 12.18 4.05 -3.98
N GLY A 379 12.45 4.99 -4.89
CA GLY A 379 12.02 4.97 -6.30
C GLY A 379 13.17 4.67 -7.25
N GLU A 380 12.84 4.51 -8.52
CA GLU A 380 13.83 4.27 -9.57
C GLU A 380 14.55 5.55 -9.93
N TYR A 381 15.88 5.51 -10.03
CA TYR A 381 16.68 6.68 -10.38
C TYR A 381 17.25 6.59 -11.80
N ASP A 382 16.93 7.59 -12.63
CA ASP A 382 17.56 7.83 -13.92
C ASP A 382 18.61 8.95 -13.77
N ALA A 383 19.88 8.55 -13.71
CA ALA A 383 21.01 9.47 -13.56
C ALA A 383 21.21 10.39 -14.78
N GLY A 384 20.89 9.91 -15.99
CA GLY A 384 21.02 10.70 -17.22
C GLY A 384 20.01 11.85 -17.27
N LYS A 385 18.83 11.64 -16.65
CA LYS A 385 17.77 12.63 -16.57
C LYS A 385 17.67 13.35 -15.22
N MET A 386 18.50 12.97 -14.23
CA MET A 386 18.46 13.43 -12.84
C MET A 386 17.04 13.34 -12.26
N GLN A 387 16.42 12.16 -12.40
CA GLN A 387 15.01 11.95 -12.07
C GLN A 387 14.80 10.70 -11.23
N VAL A 388 13.89 10.81 -10.28
CA VAL A 388 13.37 9.67 -9.52
C VAL A 388 11.93 9.41 -9.93
N ALA A 389 11.60 8.16 -10.23
CA ALA A 389 10.26 7.75 -10.60
C ALA A 389 9.66 6.75 -9.60
N TRP A 390 8.37 6.92 -9.31
CA TRP A 390 7.55 5.96 -8.58
C TRP A 390 6.30 5.66 -9.38
N SER A 391 5.84 4.42 -9.28
CA SER A 391 4.49 4.07 -9.72
C SER A 391 3.86 3.09 -8.74
N GLY A 392 2.54 3.18 -8.58
CA GLY A 392 1.82 2.29 -7.70
C GLY A 392 0.32 2.34 -7.95
N LYS A 393 -0.38 1.28 -7.54
CA LYS A 393 -1.83 1.30 -7.50
C LYS A 393 -2.31 2.05 -6.28
N LEU A 394 -3.35 2.85 -6.42
CA LEU A 394 -3.97 3.55 -5.30
C LEU A 394 -5.07 2.67 -4.69
N GLY A 395 -5.31 2.83 -3.39
CA GLY A 395 -6.59 2.42 -2.80
C GLY A 395 -7.64 3.48 -3.08
N ASP A 396 -8.91 3.21 -2.79
CA ASP A 396 -9.97 4.22 -2.90
C ASP A 396 -9.76 5.36 -1.89
N GLU A 397 -10.38 6.52 -2.15
CA GLU A 397 -10.36 7.66 -1.22
C GLU A 397 -10.86 7.23 0.18
N GLU A 398 -10.01 7.44 1.20
CA GLU A 398 -10.29 7.24 2.63
C GLU A 398 -10.62 5.81 3.10
N GLY A 399 -10.36 4.77 2.28
CA GLY A 399 -10.67 3.40 2.70
C GLY A 399 -12.18 3.20 2.93
N LYS A 400 -13.01 3.93 2.17
CA LYS A 400 -14.48 3.96 2.27
C LYS A 400 -15.13 2.63 1.89
N THR A 401 -14.45 1.84 1.07
CA THR A 401 -14.86 0.48 0.72
C THR A 401 -14.07 -0.52 1.56
N SER A 402 -14.67 -1.68 1.85
CA SER A 402 -13.95 -2.80 2.48
C SER A 402 -12.75 -3.28 1.65
N GLU A 403 -12.77 -3.03 0.34
CA GLU A 403 -11.75 -3.43 -0.63
C GLU A 403 -10.50 -2.54 -0.56
N SER A 404 -10.68 -1.22 -0.40
CA SER A 404 -9.58 -0.25 -0.22
C SER A 404 -8.93 -0.27 1.17
N ALA A 405 -9.59 -0.86 2.16
CA ALA A 405 -9.10 -0.95 3.55
C ALA A 405 -7.88 -1.88 3.73
N ALA A 406 -7.62 -2.76 2.77
CA ALA A 406 -6.51 -3.71 2.81
C ALA A 406 -5.22 -3.17 2.19
N VAL A 407 -5.25 -1.94 1.68
CA VAL A 407 -4.24 -1.42 0.80
C VAL A 407 -3.28 -0.49 1.56
N LEU A 408 -1.98 -0.82 1.57
CA LEU A 408 -0.96 0.06 2.09
C LEU A 408 -0.80 1.30 1.19
N PRO A 409 -0.54 2.48 1.79
CA PRO A 409 -0.25 3.70 1.05
C PRO A 409 0.92 3.51 0.09
N VAL A 410 0.86 4.16 -1.08
CA VAL A 410 2.06 4.33 -1.90
C VAL A 410 2.92 5.38 -1.22
N VAL A 411 4.17 5.05 -0.89
CA VAL A 411 5.10 5.95 -0.20
C VAL A 411 6.22 6.32 -1.16
N CYS A 412 6.40 7.61 -1.41
CA CYS A 412 7.50 8.14 -2.23
C CYS A 412 8.45 8.91 -1.32
N THR A 413 9.72 8.51 -1.27
CA THR A 413 10.75 9.20 -0.47
C THR A 413 12.01 9.38 -1.27
N ALA A 414 12.58 10.59 -1.26
CA ALA A 414 13.88 10.87 -1.83
C ALA A 414 14.61 11.95 -1.02
N ALA A 415 15.94 11.86 -0.98
CA ALA A 415 16.82 12.90 -0.46
C ALA A 415 17.95 13.14 -1.46
N TRP A 416 18.23 14.41 -1.74
CA TRP A 416 19.30 14.81 -2.66
C TRP A 416 20.05 16.02 -2.10
N ALA A 417 21.30 16.17 -2.51
CA ALA A 417 22.20 17.16 -1.96
C ALA A 417 22.99 17.86 -3.06
N LYS A 418 23.38 19.11 -2.83
CA LYS A 418 24.28 19.83 -3.72
C LYS A 418 25.29 20.60 -2.90
N ALA A 419 26.56 20.28 -3.09
CA ALA A 419 27.66 21.00 -2.48
C ALA A 419 27.76 22.43 -3.03
N ASP A 420 28.07 23.38 -2.16
CA ASP A 420 28.61 24.67 -2.58
C ASP A 420 30.11 24.48 -2.86
N GLU A 421 30.42 24.00 -4.07
CA GLU A 421 31.81 23.74 -4.45
C GLU A 421 32.69 24.98 -4.37
N LYS A 422 32.13 26.16 -4.66
CA LYS A 422 32.88 27.41 -4.65
C LYS A 422 33.31 27.73 -3.23
N TYR A 423 32.37 27.76 -2.30
CA TYR A 423 32.66 28.00 -0.88
C TYR A 423 33.63 26.95 -0.34
N GLN A 424 33.39 25.66 -0.60
CA GLN A 424 34.25 24.61 -0.06
C GLN A 424 35.69 24.69 -0.61
N LYS A 425 35.86 24.93 -1.91
CA LYS A 425 37.21 25.10 -2.51
C LYS A 425 37.90 26.35 -1.96
N GLU A 426 37.19 27.46 -1.76
CA GLU A 426 37.75 28.70 -1.21
C GLU A 426 38.23 28.55 0.24
N HIS A 427 37.50 27.81 1.07
CA HIS A 427 37.80 27.68 2.50
C HIS A 427 38.64 26.45 2.87
N PHE A 428 38.54 25.36 2.10
CA PHE A 428 39.18 24.06 2.41
C PHE A 428 40.11 23.56 1.30
N GLY A 429 40.15 24.23 0.14
CA GLY A 429 41.01 23.85 -1.00
C GLY A 429 40.46 22.68 -1.83
N ARG A 430 39.33 22.10 -1.43
CA ARG A 430 38.65 20.98 -2.12
C ARG A 430 37.16 20.96 -1.79
N VAL A 431 36.41 20.15 -2.53
CA VAL A 431 35.04 19.78 -2.13
C VAL A 431 35.17 18.60 -1.18
N ALA A 432 34.84 18.81 0.08
CA ALA A 432 35.01 17.85 1.16
C ALA A 432 33.70 17.14 1.53
N LEU A 433 32.56 17.84 1.45
CA LEU A 433 31.25 17.29 1.75
C LEU A 433 30.37 17.27 0.49
N THR A 434 30.01 16.06 0.06
CA THR A 434 29.03 15.76 -0.99
C THR A 434 28.11 14.62 -0.54
N GLY A 435 27.09 14.30 -1.34
CA GLY A 435 26.18 13.17 -1.10
C GLY A 435 25.75 12.99 0.36
N GLN A 436 25.97 11.79 0.89
CA GLN A 436 25.61 11.38 2.26
C GLN A 436 26.28 12.23 3.36
N ASN A 437 27.56 12.59 3.20
CA ASN A 437 28.26 13.40 4.20
C ASN A 437 27.66 14.81 4.30
N LEU A 438 27.23 15.37 3.16
CA LEU A 438 26.54 16.65 3.12
C LEU A 438 25.13 16.56 3.70
N LEU A 439 24.41 15.45 3.45
CA LEU A 439 23.12 15.14 4.11
C LEU A 439 23.25 15.19 5.63
N GLU A 440 24.17 14.39 6.18
CA GLU A 440 24.39 14.33 7.63
C GLU A 440 24.79 15.69 8.20
N TYR A 441 25.65 16.42 7.50
CA TYR A 441 26.07 17.76 7.91
C TYR A 441 24.90 18.74 7.97
N CYS A 442 24.06 18.80 6.92
CA CYS A 442 22.94 19.74 6.89
C CYS A 442 21.91 19.42 7.97
N LEU A 443 21.61 18.14 8.21
CA LEU A 443 20.69 17.72 9.27
C LEU A 443 21.24 18.06 10.66
N TRP A 444 22.52 17.77 10.91
CA TRP A 444 23.18 18.12 12.16
C TRP A 444 23.19 19.64 12.38
N ARG A 445 23.60 20.42 11.37
CA ARG A 445 23.61 21.89 11.45
C ARG A 445 22.19 22.38 11.79
N GLN A 446 21.15 21.86 11.12
CA GLN A 446 19.78 22.29 11.36
C GLN A 446 19.27 21.98 12.78
N ALA A 447 19.80 20.93 13.42
CA ALA A 447 19.47 20.57 14.80
C ALA A 447 20.15 21.46 15.86
N LEU A 448 21.22 22.19 15.49
CA LEU A 448 21.90 23.08 16.42
C LEU A 448 20.99 24.22 16.89
N SER A 449 21.14 24.64 18.15
CA SER A 449 20.54 25.89 18.62
C SER A 449 21.03 27.08 17.79
N ALA A 450 20.20 28.13 17.68
CA ALA A 450 20.55 29.34 16.91
C ALA A 450 21.92 29.94 17.32
N LYS A 451 22.28 29.85 18.61
CA LYS A 451 23.58 30.30 19.11
C LYS A 451 24.74 29.44 18.57
N ARG A 452 24.68 28.12 18.76
CA ARG A 452 25.72 27.19 18.29
C ARG A 452 25.84 27.20 16.77
N ALA A 453 24.72 27.24 16.04
CA ALA A 453 24.70 27.37 14.59
C ALA A 453 25.46 28.63 14.11
N LYS A 454 25.24 29.78 14.76
CA LYS A 454 25.94 31.02 14.43
C LYS A 454 27.44 30.94 14.75
N GLU A 455 27.82 30.34 15.87
CA GLU A 455 29.22 30.12 16.25
C GLU A 455 29.95 29.25 15.22
N TRP A 456 29.31 28.15 14.82
CA TRP A 456 29.81 27.25 13.80
C TRP A 456 30.01 27.95 12.45
N ASP A 457 28.98 28.66 11.96
CA ASP A 457 29.07 29.37 10.68
C ASP A 457 30.16 30.46 10.72
N THR A 458 30.28 31.19 11.83
CA THR A 458 31.33 32.20 12.04
C THR A 458 32.72 31.59 12.05
N PHE A 459 32.85 30.37 12.59
CA PHE A 459 34.12 29.65 12.59
C PHE A 459 34.49 29.18 11.18
N LEU A 460 33.56 28.57 10.45
CA LEU A 460 33.79 28.14 9.05
C LEU A 460 34.24 29.31 8.15
N ASP A 461 33.65 30.50 8.33
CA ASP A 461 34.01 31.69 7.54
C ASP A 461 35.48 32.12 7.72
N LYS A 462 36.11 31.77 8.84
CA LYS A 462 37.50 32.11 9.15
C LYS A 462 38.51 31.09 8.64
N LEU A 463 38.05 29.89 8.30
CA LEU A 463 38.93 28.81 7.84
C LEU A 463 39.48 29.13 6.46
N ARG A 464 40.74 28.76 6.24
CA ARG A 464 41.45 28.91 4.97
C ARG A 464 42.24 27.64 4.68
N PRO A 465 42.49 27.31 3.40
CA PRO A 465 43.25 26.12 3.04
C PRO A 465 44.69 26.20 3.58
N GLY A 466 45.21 25.09 4.09
CA GLY A 466 46.62 24.95 4.51
C GLY A 466 46.82 24.30 5.88
N PRO A 467 48.07 24.20 6.37
CA PRO A 467 48.40 23.48 7.61
C PRO A 467 47.72 24.05 8.87
N ALA A 468 47.35 25.33 8.85
CA ALA A 468 46.63 25.96 9.95
C ALA A 468 45.16 25.49 10.06
N LEU A 469 44.60 24.89 9.00
CA LEU A 469 43.22 24.39 8.97
C LEU A 469 43.00 23.29 9.99
N ALA A 470 43.84 22.25 9.97
CA ALA A 470 43.75 21.12 10.90
C ALA A 470 43.87 21.58 12.35
N LYS A 471 44.83 22.45 12.64
CA LYS A 471 45.00 23.04 13.98
C LYS A 471 43.77 23.85 14.43
N ALA A 472 43.23 24.71 13.56
CA ALA A 472 42.04 25.49 13.89
C ALA A 472 40.81 24.59 14.12
N ALA A 473 40.68 23.52 13.34
CA ALA A 473 39.66 22.48 13.50
C ALA A 473 39.76 21.78 14.88
N GLU A 474 40.96 21.37 15.29
CA GLU A 474 41.19 20.73 16.59
C GLU A 474 40.88 21.63 17.79
N GLU A 475 41.08 22.95 17.63
CA GLU A 475 40.90 23.95 18.69
C GLU A 475 39.45 24.44 18.84
N PHE A 476 38.57 24.21 17.85
CA PHE A 476 37.19 24.73 17.87
C PHE A 476 36.33 24.16 19.01
N ARG A 477 35.65 25.03 19.76
CA ARG A 477 34.68 24.64 20.79
C ARG A 477 33.46 25.55 20.74
N PHE A 478 32.26 24.99 20.94
CA PHE A 478 31.04 25.78 21.15
C PHE A 478 31.11 26.56 22.47
N SER A 479 30.52 27.76 22.50
CA SER A 479 30.39 28.55 23.71
C SER A 479 29.04 28.28 24.37
N GLY A 480 29.05 27.84 25.63
CA GLY A 480 27.83 27.66 26.43
C GLY A 480 27.67 26.24 27.01
N PRO A 481 26.53 25.99 27.68
CA PRO A 481 26.27 24.71 28.34
C PRO A 481 26.15 23.57 27.32
N LEU A 482 26.40 22.35 27.79
CA LEU A 482 26.30 21.13 27.00
C LEU A 482 24.85 20.85 26.57
N SER A 483 24.69 20.17 25.44
CA SER A 483 23.36 19.70 25.01
C SER A 483 22.87 18.60 25.96
N PRO A 484 21.66 18.70 26.54
CA PRO A 484 21.12 17.63 27.39
C PRO A 484 21.00 16.31 26.62
N PRO A 485 21.31 15.16 27.22
CA PRO A 485 21.64 14.95 28.63
C PRO A 485 23.15 15.00 28.97
N ALA A 486 24.01 15.53 28.11
CA ALA A 486 25.46 15.44 28.27
C ALA A 486 25.96 16.12 29.56
N THR A 487 26.78 15.37 30.32
CA THR A 487 27.43 15.85 31.55
C THR A 487 28.89 16.25 31.34
N GLN A 488 29.52 15.78 30.26
CA GLN A 488 30.88 16.16 29.86
C GLN A 488 30.93 16.54 28.37
N PRO A 489 31.89 17.38 27.94
CA PRO A 489 32.03 17.76 26.52
C PRO A 489 32.26 16.58 25.57
N ALA A 490 32.86 15.48 26.05
CA ALA A 490 33.06 14.27 25.27
C ALA A 490 31.75 13.51 25.01
N ASP A 491 30.73 13.74 25.84
CA ASP A 491 29.41 13.12 25.74
C ASP A 491 28.40 14.02 25.00
N ASP A 492 28.81 15.23 24.57
CA ASP A 492 27.95 16.16 23.84
C ASP A 492 27.92 15.77 22.36
N PRO A 493 26.77 15.28 21.85
CA PRO A 493 26.67 14.78 20.48
C PRO A 493 26.97 15.87 19.44
N ASP A 494 26.73 17.15 19.77
CA ASP A 494 27.05 18.24 18.84
C ASP A 494 28.56 18.45 18.71
N VAL A 495 29.31 18.24 19.80
CA VAL A 495 30.78 18.37 19.81
C VAL A 495 31.43 17.22 19.07
N GLU A 496 30.92 16.00 19.24
CA GLU A 496 31.38 14.83 18.50
C GLU A 496 31.16 15.00 16.99
N MET A 497 29.96 15.39 16.58
CA MET A 497 29.63 15.62 15.18
C MET A 497 30.42 16.79 14.58
N ALA A 498 30.61 17.89 15.32
CA ALA A 498 31.49 18.98 14.91
C ALA A 498 32.91 18.47 14.62
N ARG A 499 33.48 17.62 15.49
CA ARG A 499 34.80 17.02 15.29
C ARG A 499 34.85 16.13 14.04
N LYS A 500 33.84 15.28 13.85
CA LYS A 500 33.70 14.44 12.64
C LYS A 500 33.73 15.28 11.38
N PHE A 501 32.90 16.32 11.29
CA PHE A 501 32.86 17.16 10.10
C PHE A 501 34.14 17.96 9.91
N LEU A 502 34.79 18.40 10.98
CA LEU A 502 36.07 19.10 10.87
C LEU A 502 37.20 18.22 10.34
N SER A 503 37.28 16.96 10.77
CA SER A 503 38.21 15.98 10.18
C SER A 503 37.91 15.78 8.69
N LEU A 504 36.64 15.59 8.34
CA LEU A 504 36.22 15.46 6.94
C LEU A 504 36.53 16.71 6.10
N LEU A 505 36.50 17.91 6.67
CA LEU A 505 36.85 19.16 6.00
C LEU A 505 38.37 19.35 5.89
N ALA A 506 39.13 19.00 6.93
CA ALA A 506 40.58 19.10 6.97
C ALA A 506 41.27 18.12 5.99
N GLY A 507 40.66 16.96 5.74
CA GLY A 507 41.18 15.93 4.83
C GLY A 507 41.98 14.83 5.51
N ASP A 508 41.68 14.59 6.78
CA ASP A 508 42.25 13.53 7.61
C ASP A 508 41.46 12.23 7.54
#